data_AF-A0A0H5QS99-F1
#
_entry.id   AF-A0A0H5QS99-F1
#
_cell.length_a   1.000
_cell.length_b   1.000
_cell.length_c   1.000
_cell.angle_alpha   90.00
_cell.angle_beta   90.00
_cell.angle_gamma   90.00
#
_symmetry.space_group_name_H-M   'P 1'
#
loop_
_entity.id
_entity.type
_entity.pdbx_description
1 polymer ?
#
loop_
_entity_poly.entity_id
_entity_poly.type
_entity_poly.pdbx_seq_one_letter_code
_entity_poly.pdbx_strand_id
1 'polypeptide(L)'
;MFFQIACNSGNSYISLLKSMRFYIDNKECDYIFFRKAVNISDDFIQSGFITPEGLITKNSNPKLFNQYSKMVSKNKCQYEMVTFLSDEMKNIIELLSNDDAYIEFAYSEDFYVLPEIEIDKRTLKSLNFYIDFGVKYIINKI
;
A
#
# COMPACT_ATOMS: atom_id res chain seq x y z
N MET A 1 6.06 6.39 9.77
CA MET A 1 5.10 6.14 8.68
C MET A 1 4.31 4.87 8.97
N PHE A 2 3.03 4.87 8.65
CA PHE A 2 2.09 3.79 8.92
C PHE A 2 1.31 3.43 7.66
N PHE A 3 0.87 2.18 7.59
CA PHE A 3 -0.16 1.75 6.65
C PHE A 3 -1.43 1.46 7.43
N GLN A 4 -2.54 2.00 6.93
CA GLN A 4 -3.87 1.76 7.49
C GLN A 4 -4.74 1.07 6.45
N ILE A 5 -5.55 0.13 6.91
CA ILE A 5 -6.62 -0.50 6.14
C ILE A 5 -7.88 -0.43 7.00
N ALA A 6 -8.97 0.11 6.47
CA ALA A 6 -10.28 0.00 7.09
C ALA A 6 -11.14 -0.99 6.30
N CYS A 7 -11.84 -1.85 7.01
CA CYS A 7 -12.73 -2.84 6.42
C CYS A 7 -13.97 -3.06 7.27
N ASN A 8 -15.02 -3.62 6.65
CA ASN A 8 -16.24 -3.99 7.37
C ASN A 8 -15.92 -4.95 8.54
N SER A 9 -16.53 -4.72 9.70
CA SER A 9 -16.28 -5.49 10.92
C SER A 9 -16.66 -6.97 10.81
N GLY A 10 -17.59 -7.33 9.93
CA GLY A 10 -17.99 -8.71 9.62
C GLY A 10 -17.14 -9.41 8.55
N ASN A 11 -16.07 -8.78 8.06
CA ASN A 11 -15.26 -9.33 6.98
C ASN A 11 -14.53 -10.62 7.40
N SER A 12 -14.76 -11.71 6.64
CA SER A 12 -14.25 -13.06 6.94
C SER A 12 -12.72 -13.18 6.82
N TYR A 13 -12.06 -12.21 6.18
CA TYR A 13 -10.62 -12.21 5.92
C TYR A 13 -9.81 -11.32 6.89
N ILE A 14 -10.45 -10.71 7.90
CA ILE A 14 -9.78 -9.87 8.92
C ILE A 14 -8.59 -10.58 9.59
N SER A 15 -8.66 -11.90 9.74
CA SER A 15 -7.57 -12.69 10.33
C SER A 15 -6.25 -12.56 9.57
N LEU A 16 -6.28 -12.31 8.26
CA LEU A 16 -5.08 -12.10 7.44
C LEU A 16 -4.29 -10.85 7.87
N LEU A 17 -5.00 -9.76 8.22
CA LEU A 17 -4.37 -8.54 8.73
C LEU A 17 -3.66 -8.80 10.06
N LYS A 18 -4.26 -9.62 10.93
CA LYS A 18 -3.63 -10.03 12.20
C LYS A 18 -2.38 -10.89 11.96
N SER A 19 -2.42 -11.82 11.00
CA SER A 19 -1.25 -12.62 10.60
C SER A 19 -0.10 -11.76 10.10
N MET A 20 -0.41 -10.66 9.40
CA MET A 20 0.56 -9.63 8.99
C MET A 20 0.97 -8.68 10.12
N ARG A 21 0.50 -8.91 11.35
CA ARG A 21 0.78 -8.08 12.54
C ARG A 21 0.27 -6.65 12.42
N PHE A 22 -0.86 -6.43 11.74
CA PHE A 22 -1.64 -5.22 11.92
C PHE A 22 -2.34 -5.27 13.28
N TYR A 23 -2.36 -4.14 13.98
CA TYR A 23 -3.13 -3.96 15.21
C TYR A 23 -4.41 -3.17 14.91
N ILE A 24 -5.42 -3.32 15.77
CA ILE A 24 -6.63 -2.51 15.69
C ILE A 24 -6.33 -1.14 16.28
N ASP A 25 -6.44 -0.10 15.46
CA ASP A 25 -6.22 1.29 15.87
C ASP A 25 -7.52 1.93 16.36
N ASN A 26 -8.61 1.71 15.63
CA ASN A 26 -9.93 2.20 15.97
C ASN A 26 -11.02 1.22 15.51
N LYS A 27 -12.20 1.30 16.12
CA LYS A 27 -13.39 0.56 15.72
C LYS A 27 -14.60 1.49 15.75
N GLU A 28 -15.24 1.61 14.61
CA GLU A 28 -16.54 2.26 14.45
C GLU A 28 -17.64 1.20 14.25
N CYS A 29 -18.91 1.59 14.30
CA CYS A 29 -20.03 0.64 14.33
C CYS A 29 -19.93 -0.45 13.25
N ASP A 30 -19.65 -0.08 12.01
CA ASP A 30 -19.60 -1.01 10.88
C ASP A 30 -18.17 -1.33 10.41
N TYR A 31 -17.16 -0.58 10.88
CA TYR A 31 -15.79 -0.63 10.34
C TYR A 31 -14.73 -0.82 11.42
N ILE A 32 -13.69 -1.57 11.08
CA ILE A 32 -12.49 -1.71 11.91
C ILE A 32 -11.31 -1.11 11.14
N PHE A 33 -10.55 -0.25 11.80
CA PHE A 33 -9.34 0.36 11.29
C PHE A 33 -8.13 -0.41 11.80
N PHE A 34 -7.41 -1.05 10.88
CA PHE A 34 -6.17 -1.75 11.14
C PHE A 34 -4.99 -0.88 10.78
N ARG A 35 -3.98 -0.83 11.64
CA ARG A 35 -2.76 -0.07 11.42
C ARG A 35 -1.52 -0.93 11.62
N LYS A 36 -0.47 -0.61 10.87
CA LYS A 36 0.84 -1.23 11.00
C LYS A 36 1.93 -0.21 10.70
N ALA A 37 2.98 -0.18 11.53
CA ALA A 37 4.17 0.60 11.24
C ALA A 37 4.87 0.01 10.01
N VAL A 38 5.22 0.86 9.05
CA VAL A 38 5.91 0.43 7.83
C VAL A 38 7.40 0.37 8.11
N ASN A 39 7.91 -0.85 8.18
CA ASN A 39 9.32 -1.14 8.39
C ASN A 39 9.92 -1.79 7.15
N ILE A 40 11.19 -1.51 6.87
CA ILE A 40 11.93 -2.06 5.72
C ILE A 40 11.93 -3.61 5.70
N SER A 41 11.73 -4.25 6.85
CA SER A 41 11.71 -5.71 7.00
C SER A 41 10.41 -6.37 6.55
N ASP A 42 9.30 -5.64 6.53
CA ASP A 42 7.98 -6.26 6.37
C ASP A 42 7.57 -6.40 4.90
N ASP A 43 8.32 -5.76 3.99
CA ASP A 43 8.29 -5.87 2.51
C ASP A 43 6.91 -5.75 1.81
N PHE A 44 5.85 -5.42 2.56
CA PHE A 44 4.49 -5.27 2.04
C PHE A 44 4.25 -3.92 1.36
N ILE A 45 5.06 -2.92 1.73
CA ILE A 45 5.25 -1.70 0.95
C ILE A 45 6.68 -1.73 0.44
N GLN A 46 6.81 -1.57 -0.87
CA GLN A 46 8.07 -1.58 -1.57
C GLN A 46 8.30 -0.25 -2.26
N SER A 47 9.56 0.03 -2.53
CA SER A 47 9.96 1.20 -3.32
C SER A 47 10.74 0.77 -4.54
N GLY A 48 10.60 1.54 -5.61
CA GLY A 48 11.31 1.33 -6.86
C GLY A 48 11.55 2.63 -7.60
N PHE A 49 12.27 2.53 -8.70
CA PHE A 49 12.50 3.62 -9.64
C PHE A 49 11.95 3.24 -11.00
N ILE A 50 11.16 4.11 -11.60
CA ILE A 50 10.72 3.96 -12.98
C ILE A 50 11.84 4.47 -13.89
N THR A 51 12.42 3.58 -14.69
CA THR A 51 13.44 3.92 -15.70
C THR A 51 12.96 3.51 -17.09
N PRO A 52 13.60 3.98 -18.18
CA PRO A 52 13.29 3.54 -19.54
C PRO A 52 13.37 2.03 -19.75
N GLU A 53 14.20 1.34 -18.97
CA GLU A 53 14.41 -0.11 -19.00
C GLU A 53 13.40 -0.89 -18.15
N GLY A 54 12.58 -0.20 -17.34
CA GLY A 54 11.55 -0.77 -16.49
C GLY A 54 11.68 -0.40 -15.02
N LEU A 55 11.01 -1.17 -14.15
CA LEU A 55 11.01 -0.93 -12.71
C LEU A 55 12.27 -1.51 -12.05
N ILE A 56 13.08 -0.62 -11.47
CA ILE A 56 14.25 -0.99 -10.68
C ILE A 56 13.88 -1.02 -9.20
N THR A 57 13.93 -2.21 -8.59
CA THR A 57 13.66 -2.43 -7.17
C THR A 57 14.93 -2.91 -6.47
N LYS A 58 14.91 -2.90 -5.14
CA LYS A 58 15.99 -3.46 -4.33
C LYS A 58 16.22 -4.95 -4.63
N ASN A 59 15.17 -5.69 -4.99
CA ASN A 59 15.24 -7.12 -5.30
C ASN A 59 15.65 -7.39 -6.77
N SER A 60 15.22 -6.55 -7.73
CA SER A 60 15.56 -6.75 -9.14
C SER A 60 16.98 -6.29 -9.48
N ASN A 61 17.42 -5.15 -8.94
CA ASN A 61 18.79 -4.66 -9.13
C ASN A 61 19.27 -3.83 -7.92
N PRO A 62 19.77 -4.49 -6.86
CA PRO A 62 20.16 -3.82 -5.62
C PRO A 62 21.23 -2.73 -5.83
N LYS A 63 22.15 -2.92 -6.78
CA LYS A 63 23.24 -1.98 -7.05
C LYS A 63 22.71 -0.67 -7.63
N LEU A 64 21.89 -0.75 -8.68
CA LEU A 64 21.29 0.44 -9.29
C LEU A 64 20.30 1.11 -8.35
N PHE A 65 19.44 0.34 -7.66
CA PHE A 65 18.51 0.87 -6.67
C PHE A 65 19.24 1.72 -5.61
N ASN A 66 20.30 1.18 -4.99
CA ASN A 66 21.07 1.91 -3.99
C ASN A 66 21.77 3.16 -4.57
N GLN A 67 22.18 3.11 -5.84
CA GLN A 67 22.77 4.26 -6.52
C GLN A 67 21.73 5.37 -6.71
N TYR A 68 20.54 5.05 -7.21
CA TYR A 68 19.45 6.01 -7.39
C TYR A 68 18.95 6.57 -6.06
N SER A 69 18.77 5.75 -5.02
CA SER A 69 18.41 6.23 -3.67
C SER A 69 19.42 7.24 -3.11
N LYS A 70 20.72 7.04 -3.35
CA LYS A 70 21.77 8.02 -2.98
C LYS A 70 21.72 9.30 -3.81
N MET A 71 21.18 9.25 -5.03
CA MET A 71 21.00 10.42 -5.88
C MET A 71 19.74 11.21 -5.48
N VAL A 72 18.67 10.53 -5.06
CA VAL A 72 17.45 11.16 -4.51
C VAL A 72 17.77 12.02 -3.31
N SER A 73 18.55 11.51 -2.35
CA SER A 73 18.95 12.28 -1.16
C SER A 73 19.83 13.51 -1.46
N LYS A 74 20.33 13.63 -2.70
CA LYS A 74 21.10 14.77 -3.20
C LYS A 74 20.33 15.62 -4.20
N ASN A 75 19.04 15.33 -4.44
CA ASN A 75 18.21 15.93 -5.49
C ASN A 75 18.86 15.87 -6.89
N LYS A 76 19.50 14.75 -7.22
CA LYS A 76 20.21 14.51 -8.48
C LYS A 76 19.69 13.31 -9.28
N CYS A 77 18.67 12.62 -8.77
CA CYS A 77 18.07 11.50 -9.48
C CYS A 77 17.09 12.03 -10.52
N GLN A 78 17.24 11.61 -11.76
CA GLN A 78 16.32 11.93 -12.85
C GLN A 78 15.12 10.97 -12.92
N TYR A 79 15.16 9.88 -12.14
CA TYR A 79 14.12 8.86 -12.12
C TYR A 79 13.21 9.07 -10.93
N GLU A 80 11.91 8.94 -11.19
CA GLU A 80 10.88 9.03 -10.17
C GLU A 80 10.96 7.82 -9.24
N MET A 81 11.01 8.10 -7.93
CA MET A 81 10.90 7.07 -6.90
C MET A 81 9.41 6.82 -6.65
N VAL A 82 8.98 5.58 -6.82
CA VAL A 82 7.60 5.16 -6.64
C VAL A 82 7.47 4.18 -5.48
N THR A 83 6.29 4.15 -4.88
CA THR A 83 5.91 3.22 -3.83
C THR A 83 4.81 2.31 -4.36
N PHE A 84 4.86 1.01 -4.02
CA PHE A 84 3.86 0.04 -4.45
C PHE A 84 3.67 -1.04 -3.40
N LEU A 85 2.51 -1.69 -3.44
CA LEU A 85 2.17 -2.81 -2.57
C LEU A 85 2.78 -4.11 -3.09
N SER A 86 3.21 -4.98 -2.18
CA SER A 86 3.60 -6.34 -2.54
C SER A 86 2.41 -7.13 -3.11
N ASP A 87 2.69 -8.17 -3.89
CA ASP A 87 1.63 -9.05 -4.40
C ASP A 87 0.81 -9.68 -3.28
N GLU A 88 1.44 -10.05 -2.16
CA GLU A 88 0.74 -10.55 -0.97
C GLU A 88 -0.24 -9.52 -0.41
N MET A 89 0.18 -8.25 -0.27
CA MET A 89 -0.67 -7.20 0.26
C MET A 89 -1.82 -6.86 -0.69
N LYS A 90 -1.56 -6.83 -2.01
CA LYS A 90 -2.59 -6.66 -3.04
C LYS A 90 -3.63 -7.79 -2.96
N ASN A 91 -3.19 -9.03 -2.81
CA ASN A 91 -4.08 -10.19 -2.66
C ASN A 91 -4.92 -10.11 -1.38
N ILE A 92 -4.34 -9.68 -0.25
CA ILE A 92 -5.08 -9.52 1.00
C ILE A 92 -6.15 -8.43 0.86
N ILE A 93 -5.81 -7.29 0.26
CA ILE A 93 -6.78 -6.22 -0.01
C ILE A 93 -7.88 -6.70 -0.97
N GLU A 94 -7.54 -7.52 -1.98
CA GLU A 94 -8.52 -8.12 -2.89
C GLU A 94 -9.49 -9.06 -2.16
N LEU A 95 -8.99 -9.89 -1.24
CA LEU A 95 -9.80 -10.79 -0.42
C LEU A 95 -10.68 -10.00 0.56
N LEU A 96 -10.13 -8.97 1.19
CA LEU A 96 -10.88 -8.07 2.05
C LEU A 96 -11.98 -7.33 1.27
N SER A 97 -11.78 -7.02 0.00
CA SER A 97 -12.82 -6.44 -0.87
C SER A 97 -13.72 -7.50 -1.53
N ASN A 98 -13.76 -8.73 -1.01
CA ASN A 98 -14.71 -9.72 -1.50
C ASN A 98 -16.16 -9.40 -1.07
N ASP A 99 -17.13 -9.89 -1.83
CA ASP A 99 -18.57 -9.69 -1.58
C ASP A 99 -18.98 -8.20 -1.49
N ASP A 100 -18.32 -7.35 -2.29
CA ASP A 100 -18.56 -5.90 -2.34
C ASP A 100 -18.38 -5.21 -0.98
N ALA A 101 -17.59 -5.79 -0.07
CA ALA A 101 -17.30 -5.16 1.21
C ALA A 101 -16.50 -3.87 1.01
N TYR A 102 -16.90 -2.81 1.73
CA TYR A 102 -16.15 -1.56 1.77
C TYR A 102 -14.73 -1.80 2.29
N ILE A 103 -13.74 -1.30 1.54
CA ILE A 103 -12.33 -1.27 1.91
C ILE A 103 -11.74 0.08 1.56
N GLU A 104 -11.02 0.66 2.51
CA GLU A 104 -10.10 1.77 2.25
C GLU A 104 -8.70 1.43 2.78
N PHE A 105 -7.68 2.01 2.16
CA PHE A 105 -6.31 1.90 2.65
C PHE A 105 -5.49 3.15 2.34
N ALA A 106 -4.47 3.42 3.15
CA ALA A 106 -3.60 4.57 2.99
C ALA A 106 -2.20 4.29 3.56
N TYR A 107 -1.18 4.88 2.93
CA TYR A 107 0.18 4.96 3.45
C TYR A 107 0.47 6.41 3.87
N SER A 108 0.58 6.68 5.17
CA SER A 108 0.71 8.05 5.68
C SER A 108 1.37 8.11 7.07
N GLU A 109 1.71 9.31 7.53
CA GLU A 109 2.05 9.59 8.94
C GLU A 109 0.82 9.97 9.76
N ASP A 110 -0.14 10.65 9.13
CA ASP A 110 -1.43 11.05 9.70
C ASP A 110 -2.56 10.63 8.76
N PHE A 111 -3.69 10.21 9.31
CA PHE A 111 -4.87 9.77 8.58
C PHE A 111 -6.04 10.75 8.71
N TYR A 112 -5.83 11.88 9.36
CA TYR A 112 -6.81 12.95 9.44
C TYR A 112 -6.95 13.65 8.08
N VAL A 113 -8.13 13.51 7.45
CA VAL A 113 -8.52 14.18 6.20
C VAL A 113 -7.47 14.00 5.09
N LEU A 114 -7.43 12.81 4.50
CA LEU A 114 -6.59 12.53 3.33
C LEU A 114 -7.39 12.73 2.03
N PRO A 115 -6.75 13.21 0.95
CA PRO A 115 -7.35 13.16 -0.38
C PRO A 115 -7.72 11.72 -0.74
N GLU A 116 -8.92 11.55 -1.29
CA GLU A 116 -9.50 10.25 -1.59
C GLU A 116 -9.45 9.95 -3.09
N ILE A 117 -9.08 8.72 -3.42
CA ILE A 117 -9.12 8.19 -4.78
C ILE A 117 -9.91 6.89 -4.76
N GLU A 118 -10.99 6.85 -5.52
CA GLU A 118 -11.74 5.62 -5.77
C GLU A 118 -11.05 4.80 -6.86
N ILE A 119 -10.85 3.51 -6.60
CA ILE A 119 -10.26 2.57 -7.54
C ILE A 119 -11.17 1.36 -7.75
N ASP A 120 -11.23 0.86 -8.98
CA ASP A 120 -11.84 -0.44 -9.27
C ASP A 120 -10.99 -1.57 -8.64
N LYS A 121 -11.64 -2.58 -8.06
CA LYS A 121 -10.97 -3.76 -7.49
C LYS A 121 -9.98 -4.42 -8.46
N ARG A 122 -10.30 -4.45 -9.75
CA ARG A 122 -9.46 -5.01 -10.83
C ARG A 122 -8.15 -4.24 -11.00
N THR A 123 -8.09 -2.97 -10.59
CA THR A 123 -6.86 -2.15 -10.65
C THR A 123 -5.77 -2.70 -9.74
N LEU A 124 -6.13 -3.40 -8.65
CA LEU A 124 -5.16 -4.09 -7.78
C LEU A 124 -4.44 -5.24 -8.49
N LYS A 125 -5.02 -5.79 -9.58
CA LYS A 125 -4.38 -6.83 -10.41
C LYS A 125 -3.38 -6.27 -11.41
N SER A 126 -3.29 -4.95 -11.54
CA SER A 126 -2.30 -4.34 -12.41
C SER A 126 -0.89 -4.66 -11.91
N LEU A 127 0.01 -4.93 -12.86
CA LEU A 127 1.41 -5.23 -12.55
C LEU A 127 2.08 -4.06 -11.80
N ASN A 128 1.64 -2.83 -12.10
CA ASN A 128 2.23 -1.58 -11.67
C ASN A 128 1.24 -0.72 -10.88
N PHE A 129 0.61 -1.29 -9.84
CA PHE A 129 -0.23 -0.52 -8.92
C PHE A 129 0.64 0.28 -7.95
N TYR A 130 0.87 1.55 -8.26
CA TYR A 130 1.59 2.49 -7.39
C TYR A 130 0.64 3.16 -6.41
N ILE A 131 1.15 3.44 -5.22
CA ILE A 131 0.44 4.19 -4.19
C ILE A 131 1.22 5.43 -3.80
N ASP A 132 0.49 6.49 -3.53
CA ASP A 132 1.01 7.78 -3.12
C ASP A 132 0.99 7.88 -1.59
N PHE A 133 2.02 8.52 -1.05
CA PHE A 133 2.06 8.84 0.37
C PHE A 133 1.05 9.95 0.67
N GLY A 134 0.25 9.79 1.73
CA GLY A 134 -0.78 10.75 2.12
C GLY A 134 -2.03 10.72 1.24
N VAL A 135 -2.27 9.65 0.51
CA VAL A 135 -3.51 9.43 -0.27
C VAL A 135 -4.26 8.24 0.29
N LYS A 136 -5.60 8.37 0.35
CA LYS A 136 -6.51 7.31 0.74
C LYS A 136 -7.18 6.70 -0.47
N TYR A 137 -7.00 5.39 -0.64
CA TYR A 137 -7.60 4.62 -1.71
C TYR A 137 -8.85 3.94 -1.21
N ILE A 138 -9.97 4.12 -1.90
CA ILE A 138 -11.26 3.49 -1.60
C ILE A 138 -11.56 2.50 -2.73
N ILE A 139 -11.83 1.24 -2.38
CA ILE A 139 -12.16 0.22 -3.38
C ILE A 139 -13.65 0.29 -3.67
N ASN A 140 -13.97 0.61 -4.93
CA ASN A 140 -15.35 0.74 -5.37
C ASN A 140 -15.97 -0.61 -5.75
N LYS A 141 -17.29 -0.69 -5.61
CA LYS A 141 -18.13 -1.81 -6.06
C LYS A 141 -18.40 -1.65 -7.56
N ILE A 142 -17.67 -2.34 -8.43
CA ILE A 142 -18.06 -2.49 -9.85
C ILE A 142 -18.03 -3.95 -10.26
#